data_AF-A0A1H6L7L7-F1
#
_entry.id   AF-A0A1H6L7L7-F1
#
_cell.length_a   1.000
_cell.length_b   1.000
_cell.length_c   1.000
_cell.angle_alpha   90.00
_cell.angle_beta   90.00
_cell.angle_gamma   90.00
#
_symmetry.space_group_name_H-M   'P 1'
#
loop_
_entity.id
_entity.type
_entity.pdbx_description
1 polymer ?
#
loop_
_entity_poly.entity_id
_entity_poly.type
_entity_poly.pdbx_seq_one_letter_code
_entity_poly.pdbx_strand_id
1 'polypeptide(L)'
;MKNLVSTFFLIFLASCSQAEKATIPQEKMVDILYDLTVSSSARNTARMKDTVQYTVSYQELLKKHGVDSATFVKSQEIYRKDPDTYAVIYDSVQKRIQKKLDEVRATEPEKEKEKLKPVINVKDLKALSRNKQ
;
A
#
# COMPACT_ATOMS: atom_id res chain seq x y z
N MET A 1 -53.91 13.81 9.11
CA MET A 1 -52.50 13.85 8.66
C MET A 1 -51.49 13.37 9.69
N LYS A 2 -51.77 13.46 11.01
CA LYS A 2 -50.94 12.89 12.10
C LYS A 2 -50.63 11.39 11.99
N ASN A 3 -51.57 10.61 11.47
CA ASN A 3 -51.42 9.14 11.38
C ASN A 3 -50.48 8.71 10.24
N LEU A 4 -50.29 9.56 9.20
CA LEU A 4 -49.43 9.27 8.05
C LEU A 4 -47.94 9.40 8.41
N VAL A 5 -47.62 10.38 9.26
CA VAL A 5 -46.26 10.59 9.80
C VAL A 5 -45.85 9.43 10.71
N SER A 6 -46.78 8.92 11.52
CA SER A 6 -46.55 7.75 12.37
C SER A 6 -46.23 6.49 11.56
N THR A 7 -46.96 6.26 10.46
CA THR A 7 -46.70 5.12 9.56
C THR A 7 -45.35 5.21 8.87
N PHE A 8 -44.88 6.42 8.50
CA PHE A 8 -43.56 6.60 7.88
C PHE A 8 -42.40 6.37 8.86
N PHE A 9 -42.59 6.69 10.14
CA PHE A 9 -41.59 6.47 11.20
C PHE A 9 -41.37 4.98 11.51
N LEU A 10 -42.42 4.16 11.41
CA LEU A 10 -42.34 2.71 11.61
C LEU A 10 -41.57 1.97 10.49
N ILE A 11 -41.52 2.53 9.28
CA ILE A 11 -40.80 1.93 8.14
C ILE A 11 -39.27 2.09 8.27
N PHE A 12 -38.80 3.11 8.98
CA PHE A 12 -37.36 3.34 9.20
C PHE A 12 -36.69 2.33 10.15
N LEU A 13 -37.47 1.64 10.98
CA LEU A 13 -36.97 0.71 11.99
C LEU A 13 -36.75 -0.72 11.44
N ALA A 14 -37.19 -0.99 10.22
CA ALA A 14 -37.01 -2.28 9.54
C ALA A 14 -35.69 -2.35 8.73
N SER A 15 -34.63 -1.68 9.20
CA SER A 15 -33.29 -1.89 8.63
C SER A 15 -32.78 -3.27 9.04
N CYS A 16 -33.10 -4.24 8.18
CA CYS A 16 -32.72 -5.64 8.33
C CYS A 16 -31.19 -5.76 8.36
N SER A 17 -30.64 -6.29 9.46
CA SER A 17 -29.21 -6.58 9.61
C SER A 17 -28.84 -7.84 8.81
N GLN A 18 -28.91 -7.76 7.48
CA GLN A 18 -28.37 -8.82 6.63
C GLN A 18 -26.84 -8.80 6.80
N ALA A 19 -26.26 -9.91 7.27
CA ALA A 19 -24.81 -10.07 7.34
C ALA A 19 -24.23 -9.92 5.92
N GLU A 20 -23.58 -8.79 5.68
CA GLU A 20 -23.07 -8.43 4.38
C GLU A 20 -21.79 -9.23 4.08
N LYS A 21 -21.78 -9.96 2.97
CA LYS A 21 -20.63 -10.77 2.55
C LYS A 21 -19.68 -9.96 1.67
N ALA A 22 -18.38 -10.18 1.85
CA ALA A 22 -17.37 -9.54 1.02
C ALA A 22 -17.52 -10.00 -0.45
N THR A 23 -17.58 -9.04 -1.36
CA THR A 23 -17.65 -9.31 -2.82
C THR A 23 -16.29 -9.74 -3.36
N ILE A 24 -15.20 -9.21 -2.78
CA ILE A 24 -13.83 -9.57 -3.13
C ILE A 24 -13.43 -10.79 -2.29
N PRO A 25 -13.04 -11.92 -2.91
CA PRO A 25 -12.51 -13.08 -2.19
C PRO A 25 -11.21 -12.77 -1.45
N GLN A 26 -10.92 -13.54 -0.40
CA GLN A 26 -9.75 -13.31 0.47
C GLN A 26 -8.44 -13.33 -0.31
N GLU A 27 -8.23 -14.32 -1.16
CA GLU A 27 -7.02 -14.45 -2.00
C GLU A 27 -6.83 -13.23 -2.91
N LYS A 28 -7.93 -12.78 -3.54
CA LYS A 28 -7.92 -11.58 -4.38
C LYS A 28 -7.66 -10.31 -3.57
N MET A 29 -8.13 -10.23 -2.33
CA MET A 29 -7.81 -9.13 -1.42
C MET A 29 -6.32 -9.10 -1.09
N VAL A 30 -5.69 -10.27 -0.90
CA VAL A 30 -4.23 -10.38 -0.71
C VAL A 30 -3.48 -9.85 -1.94
N ASP A 31 -3.91 -10.19 -3.16
CA ASP A 31 -3.29 -9.68 -4.40
C ASP A 31 -3.39 -8.16 -4.52
N ILE A 32 -4.57 -7.60 -4.24
CA ILE A 32 -4.82 -6.16 -4.29
C ILE A 32 -3.95 -5.44 -3.26
N LEU A 33 -3.97 -5.87 -2.01
CA LEU A 33 -3.20 -5.24 -0.93
C LEU A 33 -1.70 -5.38 -1.13
N TYR A 34 -1.22 -6.47 -1.72
CA TYR A 34 0.18 -6.62 -2.11
C TYR A 34 0.60 -5.55 -3.12
N ASP A 35 -0.13 -5.41 -4.23
CA ASP A 35 0.19 -4.42 -5.27
C ASP A 35 0.11 -2.98 -4.76
N LEU A 36 -0.90 -2.68 -3.92
CA LEU A 36 -1.06 -1.37 -3.28
C LEU A 36 0.11 -1.06 -2.35
N THR A 37 0.52 -2.02 -1.52
CA THR A 37 1.64 -1.87 -0.58
C THR A 37 2.97 -1.66 -1.31
N VAL A 38 3.23 -2.46 -2.35
CA VAL A 38 4.45 -2.34 -3.16
C VAL A 38 4.49 -0.98 -3.89
N SER A 39 3.39 -0.57 -4.53
CA SER A 39 3.29 0.74 -5.18
C SER A 39 3.47 1.89 -4.19
N SER A 40 2.86 1.82 -3.02
CA SER A 40 3.04 2.82 -1.96
C SER A 40 4.50 2.92 -1.51
N SER A 41 5.17 1.79 -1.30
CA SER A 41 6.58 1.73 -0.90
C SER A 41 7.51 2.29 -1.98
N ALA A 42 7.24 1.97 -3.25
CA ALA A 42 7.98 2.51 -4.39
C ALA A 42 7.84 4.04 -4.47
N ARG A 43 6.62 4.57 -4.31
CA ARG A 43 6.38 6.02 -4.27
C ARG A 43 7.10 6.69 -3.11
N ASN A 44 7.09 6.09 -1.92
CA ASN A 44 7.78 6.64 -0.76
C ASN A 44 9.30 6.69 -0.99
N THR A 45 9.88 5.63 -1.55
CA THR A 45 11.31 5.56 -1.86
C THR A 45 11.71 6.56 -2.95
N ALA A 46 10.88 6.71 -3.99
CA ALA A 46 11.11 7.67 -5.06
C ALA A 46 10.95 9.12 -4.61
N ARG A 47 10.20 9.42 -3.55
CA ARG A 47 10.17 10.76 -2.94
C ARG A 47 11.47 11.11 -2.21
N MET A 48 12.22 10.11 -1.74
CA MET A 48 13.48 10.31 -1.02
C MET A 48 14.68 10.53 -1.95
N LYS A 49 14.54 10.19 -3.25
CA LYS A 49 15.59 10.36 -4.25
C LYS A 49 15.09 11.36 -5.29
N ASP A 50 15.87 12.34 -5.70
CA ASP A 50 15.50 13.29 -6.77
C ASP A 50 15.41 12.59 -8.14
N THR A 51 14.42 11.72 -8.31
CA THR A 51 14.24 10.82 -9.46
C THR A 51 12.86 11.04 -10.07
N VAL A 52 12.75 10.84 -11.39
CA VAL A 52 11.48 10.91 -12.12
C VAL A 52 10.48 9.90 -11.53
N GLN A 53 9.31 10.39 -11.11
CA GLN A 53 8.29 9.58 -10.46
C GLN A 53 7.38 8.91 -11.50
N TYR A 54 7.51 7.59 -11.67
CA TYR A 54 6.46 6.78 -12.28
C TYR A 54 5.51 6.30 -11.20
N THR A 55 4.41 7.04 -11.00
CA THR A 55 3.39 6.72 -9.99
C THR A 55 2.17 6.10 -10.68
N VAL A 56 1.90 4.83 -10.39
CA VAL A 56 0.60 4.23 -10.72
C VAL A 56 -0.43 4.72 -9.70
N SER A 57 -1.56 5.22 -10.19
CA SER A 57 -2.63 5.68 -9.32
C SER A 57 -3.30 4.50 -8.60
N TYR A 58 -3.92 4.79 -7.46
CA TYR A 58 -4.67 3.80 -6.70
C TYR A 58 -5.81 3.19 -7.53
N GLN A 59 -6.50 4.02 -8.31
CA GLN A 59 -7.61 3.60 -9.16
C GLN A 59 -7.16 2.67 -10.29
N GLU A 60 -6.01 2.94 -10.91
CA GLU A 60 -5.45 2.07 -11.96
C GLU A 60 -5.06 0.69 -11.39
N LEU A 61 -4.53 0.64 -10.17
CA LEU A 61 -4.23 -0.62 -9.51
C LEU A 61 -5.50 -1.43 -9.21
N LEU A 62 -6.56 -0.79 -8.72
CA LEU A 62 -7.84 -1.50 -8.53
C LEU A 62 -8.43 -1.98 -9.86
N LYS A 63 -8.38 -1.14 -10.91
CA LYS A 63 -8.81 -1.52 -12.27
C LYS A 63 -8.02 -2.71 -12.82
N LYS A 64 -6.72 -2.79 -12.58
CA LYS A 64 -5.87 -3.95 -12.95
C LYS A 64 -6.42 -5.25 -12.34
N HIS A 65 -6.99 -5.19 -11.14
CA HIS A 65 -7.62 -6.32 -10.47
C HIS A 65 -9.11 -6.51 -10.84
N GLY A 66 -9.65 -5.70 -11.75
CA GLY A 66 -11.07 -5.75 -12.13
C GLY A 66 -11.99 -5.36 -10.97
N VAL A 67 -11.55 -4.46 -10.10
CA VAL A 67 -12.27 -4.01 -8.91
C VAL A 67 -12.44 -2.49 -8.96
N ASP A 68 -13.62 -2.00 -8.56
CA ASP A 68 -13.86 -0.57 -8.39
C ASP A 68 -13.57 -0.13 -6.93
N SER A 69 -13.42 1.19 -6.72
CA SER A 69 -13.10 1.73 -5.39
C SER A 69 -14.19 1.48 -4.34
N ALA A 70 -15.46 1.53 -4.73
CA ALA A 70 -16.57 1.33 -3.79
C ALA A 70 -16.66 -0.12 -3.34
N THR A 71 -16.55 -1.07 -4.28
CA THR A 71 -16.52 -2.51 -4.04
C THR A 71 -15.33 -2.91 -3.18
N PHE A 72 -14.16 -2.28 -3.41
CA PHE A 72 -12.99 -2.45 -2.56
C PHE A 72 -13.25 -1.99 -1.13
N VAL A 73 -13.68 -0.74 -0.92
CA VAL A 73 -13.92 -0.16 0.41
C VAL A 73 -14.95 -1.00 1.17
N LYS A 74 -16.03 -1.39 0.50
CA LYS A 74 -17.08 -2.23 1.08
C LYS A 74 -16.57 -3.60 1.51
N SER A 75 -15.82 -4.28 0.65
CA SER A 75 -15.25 -5.60 0.99
C SER A 75 -14.21 -5.49 2.10
N GLN A 76 -13.37 -4.44 2.08
CA GLN A 76 -12.40 -4.17 3.13
C GLN A 76 -13.10 -3.96 4.48
N GLU A 77 -14.20 -3.20 4.52
CA GLU A 77 -14.95 -2.96 5.75
C GLU A 77 -15.57 -4.24 6.30
N ILE A 78 -15.99 -5.17 5.44
CA ILE A 78 -16.48 -6.48 5.86
C ILE A 78 -15.37 -7.31 6.50
N TYR A 79 -14.17 -7.35 5.90
CA TYR A 79 -13.03 -8.03 6.51
C TYR A 79 -12.61 -7.39 7.83
N ARG A 80 -12.67 -6.06 7.96
CA ARG A 80 -12.34 -5.36 9.22
C ARG A 80 -13.26 -5.73 10.39
N LYS A 81 -14.47 -6.22 10.12
CA LYS A 81 -15.40 -6.70 11.17
C LYS A 81 -14.99 -8.05 11.75
N ASP A 82 -14.12 -8.80 11.07
CA ASP A 82 -13.55 -10.06 11.53
C ASP A 82 -12.01 -9.92 11.62
N PRO A 83 -11.49 -9.51 12.80
CA PRO A 83 -10.07 -9.26 12.99
C PRO A 83 -9.17 -10.46 12.69
N ASP A 84 -9.63 -11.69 12.97
CA ASP A 84 -8.84 -12.90 12.76
C ASP A 84 -8.65 -13.14 11.25
N THR A 85 -9.73 -13.08 10.47
CA THR A 85 -9.66 -13.19 9.02
C THR A 85 -8.81 -12.05 8.42
N TYR A 86 -8.96 -10.83 8.92
CA TYR A 86 -8.20 -9.69 8.41
C TYR A 86 -6.70 -9.79 8.72
N ALA A 87 -6.35 -10.33 9.89
CA ALA A 87 -4.98 -10.61 10.27
C ALA A 87 -4.35 -11.65 9.32
N VAL A 88 -5.08 -12.72 8.96
CA VAL A 88 -4.61 -13.73 7.99
C VAL A 88 -4.33 -13.11 6.62
N ILE A 89 -5.17 -12.16 6.16
CA ILE A 89 -4.95 -11.43 4.91
C ILE A 89 -3.61 -10.68 4.95
N TYR A 90 -3.37 -9.88 6.00
CA TYR A 90 -2.13 -9.11 6.10
C TYR A 90 -0.89 -9.96 6.32
N ASP A 91 -0.99 -11.03 7.11
CA ASP A 91 0.10 -11.99 7.28
C ASP A 91 0.47 -12.64 5.94
N SER A 92 -0.52 -12.97 5.11
CA SER A 92 -0.31 -13.49 3.75
C SER A 92 0.40 -12.46 2.85
N VAL A 93 -0.02 -11.20 2.89
CA VAL A 93 0.65 -10.10 2.17
C VAL A 93 2.10 -9.96 2.62
N GLN A 94 2.34 -9.95 3.94
CA GLN A 94 3.67 -9.79 4.51
C GLN A 94 4.59 -10.96 4.16
N LYS A 95 4.12 -12.20 4.26
CA LYS A 95 4.87 -13.40 3.84
C LYS A 95 5.25 -13.34 2.37
N ARG A 96 4.34 -12.88 1.50
CA ARG A 96 4.63 -12.72 0.07
C ARG A 96 5.70 -11.66 -0.19
N ILE A 97 5.64 -10.52 0.48
CA ILE A 97 6.66 -9.47 0.38
C ILE A 97 8.01 -10.00 0.87
N GLN A 98 8.03 -10.67 2.03
CA GLN A 98 9.26 -11.20 2.61
C GLN A 98 9.92 -12.21 1.68
N LYS A 99 9.15 -13.16 1.14
CA LYS A 99 9.64 -14.13 0.15
C LYS A 99 10.28 -13.43 -1.06
N LYS A 100 9.64 -12.37 -1.58
CA LYS A 100 10.19 -11.61 -2.72
C LYS A 100 11.47 -10.85 -2.36
N LEU A 101 11.57 -10.31 -1.14
CA LEU A 101 12.81 -9.69 -0.65
C LEU A 101 13.94 -10.70 -0.54
N ASP A 102 13.66 -11.90 -0.02
CA ASP A 102 14.67 -12.95 0.13
C ASP A 102 15.14 -13.48 -1.24
N GLU A 103 14.22 -13.63 -2.20
CA GLU A 103 14.54 -13.95 -3.60
C GLU A 103 15.50 -12.89 -4.21
N VAL A 104 15.19 -11.60 -4.06
CA VAL A 104 16.04 -10.52 -4.59
C VAL A 104 17.42 -10.50 -3.91
N ARG A 105 17.46 -10.62 -2.57
CA ARG A 105 18.72 -10.64 -1.81
C ARG A 105 19.60 -11.83 -2.13
N ALA A 106 19.03 -12.98 -2.44
CA ALA A 106 19.79 -14.15 -2.85
C ALA A 106 20.43 -13.99 -4.24
N THR A 107 19.85 -13.15 -5.10
CA THR A 107 20.35 -12.90 -6.47
C THR A 107 21.34 -11.75 -6.59
N GLU A 108 21.35 -10.80 -5.65
CA GLU A 108 22.37 -9.77 -5.60
C GLU A 108 23.58 -10.31 -4.81
N PRO A 109 24.75 -10.56 -5.43
CA PRO A 109 25.95 -10.80 -4.64
C PRO A 109 26.11 -9.56 -3.78
N GLU A 110 26.23 -9.76 -2.47
CA GLU A 110 26.51 -8.77 -1.44
C GLU A 110 27.41 -7.67 -2.04
N LYS A 111 26.80 -6.60 -2.57
CA LYS A 111 27.54 -5.44 -3.02
C LYS A 111 27.97 -4.81 -1.73
N GLU A 112 29.13 -5.30 -1.27
CA GLU A 112 30.11 -4.64 -0.46
C GLU A 112 29.71 -3.18 -0.38
N LYS A 113 29.18 -2.79 0.79
CA LYS A 113 28.91 -1.41 1.18
C LYS A 113 29.92 -0.55 0.45
N GLU A 114 29.50 0.07 -0.65
CA GLU A 114 30.40 0.85 -1.47
C GLU A 114 30.80 1.96 -0.53
N LYS A 115 31.99 1.80 0.09
CA LYS A 115 32.57 2.81 0.95
C LYS A 115 32.68 3.97 0.00
N LEU A 116 31.76 4.94 0.11
CA LEU A 116 31.73 6.14 -0.69
C LEU A 116 33.15 6.69 -0.66
N LYS A 117 33.93 6.42 -1.71
CA LYS A 117 35.30 6.94 -1.80
C LYS A 117 35.05 8.41 -2.09
N PRO A 118 35.41 9.31 -1.17
CA PRO A 118 35.16 10.72 -1.41
C PRO A 118 35.86 11.08 -2.73
N VAL A 119 35.07 11.58 -3.68
CA VAL A 119 35.52 11.97 -5.03
C VAL A 119 36.62 13.05 -4.94
N ILE A 120 36.69 13.75 -3.81
CA ILE A 120 37.67 14.79 -3.53
C ILE A 120 38.35 14.49 -2.19
N ASN A 121 39.68 14.50 -2.16
CA ASN A 121 40.42 14.39 -0.91
C ASN A 121 40.26 15.70 -0.12
N VAL A 122 40.04 15.60 1.20
CA VAL A 122 39.94 16.78 2.10
C VAL A 122 41.17 17.69 2.03
N LYS A 123 42.33 17.18 1.63
CA LYS A 123 43.54 17.98 1.39
C LYS A 123 43.40 18.89 0.16
N ASP A 124 42.72 18.44 -0.88
CA ASP A 124 42.52 19.20 -2.12
C ASP A 124 41.54 20.36 -1.91
N LEU A 125 40.53 20.18 -1.05
CA LEU A 125 39.61 21.24 -0.64
C LEU A 125 40.32 22.40 0.05
N LYS A 126 41.34 22.10 0.87
CA LYS A 126 42.14 23.11 1.57
C LYS A 126 43.09 23.88 0.64
N ALA A 127 43.54 23.24 -0.45
CA ALA A 127 44.32 23.90 -1.49
C ALA A 127 43.47 24.88 -2.31
N LEU A 128 42.21 24.50 -2.61
CA LEU A 128 41.26 25.35 -3.33
C LEU A 128 40.80 26.57 -2.52
N SER A 129 40.68 26.45 -1.20
CA SER A 129 40.31 27.59 -0.35
C SER A 129 41.45 28.60 -0.15
N ARG A 130 42.71 28.20 -0.35
CA ARG A 130 43.89 29.06 -0.19
C ARG A 130 44.21 29.91 -1.42
N ASN A 131 43.77 29.49 -2.60
CA ASN A 131 44.04 30.19 -3.86
C ASN A 131 42.98 31.27 -4.20
N LYS A 132 42.12 31.61 -3.24
CA LYS A 132 41.02 32.58 -3.39
C LYS A 132 41.22 33.85 -2.53
N GLN A 133 42.42 34.07 -2.01
CA GLN A 133 42.85 35.32 -1.37
C GLN A 133 43.90 36.00 -2.23
#